data_AF-A0A4Y2K862-F1
#
_entry.id   AF-A0A4Y2K862-F1
#
_cell.length_a   1.000
_cell.length_b   1.000
_cell.length_c   1.000
_cell.angle_alpha   90.00
_cell.angle_beta   90.00
_cell.angle_gamma   90.00
#
_symmetry.space_group_name_H-M   'P 1'
#
loop_
_entity.id
_entity.type
_entity.pdbx_description
1 polymer ?
#
loop_
_entity_poly.entity_id
_entity_poly.type
_entity_poly.pdbx_seq_one_letter_code
_entity_poly.pdbx_strand_id
1 'polypeptide(L)'
;MWLLNIGSGNLPEISGLPCHSIEIPQQMVVEENLIEAIYSENLNDLDVEQLAKRVILAPTNKKTLKMNRSITAKLQDEPHTFYSSDLIISEDQNDLQNYPPEFLHDLTP
;
A
#
# COMPACT_ATOMS: atom_id res chain seq x y z
N MET A 1 22.79 -12.35 -5.23
CA MET A 1 21.61 -11.55 -4.80
C MET A 1 20.37 -12.43 -5.01
N TRP A 2 19.62 -12.79 -3.96
CA TRP A 2 18.57 -13.82 -4.03
C TRP A 2 17.44 -13.49 -5.02
N LEU A 3 16.98 -12.23 -5.06
CA LEU A 3 15.98 -11.77 -6.03
C LEU A 3 16.42 -11.95 -7.49
N LEU A 4 17.71 -11.73 -7.80
CA LEU A 4 18.24 -11.97 -9.14
C LEU A 4 18.25 -13.46 -9.49
N ASN A 5 18.51 -14.33 -8.51
CA ASN A 5 18.47 -15.78 -8.72
C ASN A 5 17.05 -16.27 -9.00
N ILE A 6 16.03 -15.67 -8.36
CA ILE A 6 14.62 -15.91 -8.70
C ILE A 6 14.34 -15.50 -10.14
N GLY A 7 14.64 -14.24 -10.49
CA GLY A 7 14.36 -13.70 -11.82
C GLY A 7 15.11 -14.43 -12.95
N SER A 8 16.25 -15.03 -12.63
CA SER A 8 17.06 -15.81 -13.57
C SER A 8 16.67 -17.29 -13.63
N GLY A 9 15.74 -17.77 -12.79
CA GLY A 9 15.36 -19.18 -12.73
C GLY A 9 16.44 -20.11 -12.18
N ASN A 10 17.38 -19.57 -11.38
CA ASN A 10 18.52 -20.32 -10.84
C ASN A 10 18.25 -20.93 -9.45
N LEU A 11 17.02 -20.82 -8.94
CA LEU A 11 16.66 -21.43 -7.65
C LEU A 11 16.39 -22.93 -7.82
N PRO A 12 16.84 -23.76 -6.86
CA PRO A 12 16.54 -25.19 -6.89
C PRO A 12 15.04 -25.45 -6.66
N GLU A 13 14.53 -26.51 -7.27
CA GLU A 13 13.20 -27.02 -6.92
C GLU A 13 13.20 -27.59 -5.50
N ILE A 14 12.11 -27.34 -4.78
CA ILE A 14 11.96 -27.81 -3.41
C ILE A 14 11.17 -29.12 -3.45
N SER A 15 11.82 -30.20 -3.03
CA SER A 15 11.22 -31.54 -3.01
C SER A 15 9.93 -31.55 -2.16
N GLY A 16 8.84 -32.06 -2.74
CA GLY A 16 7.55 -32.15 -2.07
C GLY A 16 6.67 -30.89 -2.15
N LEU A 17 7.11 -29.83 -2.83
CA LEU A 17 6.32 -28.63 -3.10
C LEU A 17 6.00 -28.47 -4.60
N PRO A 18 4.98 -27.67 -4.98
CA PRO A 18 4.72 -27.33 -6.37
C PRO A 18 5.93 -26.69 -7.07
N CYS A 19 6.07 -26.92 -8.38
CA CYS A 19 7.19 -26.46 -9.24
C CYS A 19 7.39 -24.93 -9.32
N HIS A 20 6.56 -24.13 -8.65
CA HIS A 20 6.65 -22.68 -8.58
C HIS A 20 6.81 -22.17 -7.14
N SER A 21 7.22 -23.05 -6.23
CA SER A 21 7.48 -22.70 -4.84
C SER A 21 8.91 -22.18 -4.71
N ILE A 22 9.07 -21.12 -3.91
CA ILE A 22 10.36 -20.55 -3.56
C ILE A 22 10.50 -20.53 -2.04
N GLU A 23 11.71 -20.77 -1.55
CA GLU A 23 12.02 -20.59 -0.13
C GLU A 23 12.44 -19.14 0.10
N ILE A 24 11.68 -18.42 0.93
CA ILE A 24 12.00 -17.06 1.32
C ILE A 24 13.09 -17.13 2.41
N PRO A 25 14.26 -16.48 2.21
CA PRO A 25 15.31 -16.47 3.21
C PRO A 25 14.82 -15.82 4.50
N GLN A 26 15.17 -16.39 5.66
CA GLN A 26 14.73 -15.89 6.96
C GLN A 26 15.09 -14.43 7.19
N GLN A 27 16.24 -13.97 6.68
CA GLN A 27 16.64 -12.57 6.75
C GLN A 27 15.74 -11.59 5.94
N MET A 28 14.84 -12.11 5.11
CA MET A 28 13.84 -11.33 4.37
C MET A 28 12.45 -11.39 5.01
N VAL A 29 12.31 -12.16 6.09
CA VAL A 29 11.05 -12.30 6.84
C VAL A 29 11.14 -11.43 8.08
N VAL A 30 10.09 -10.64 8.31
CA VAL A 30 9.90 -9.87 9.54
C VAL A 30 8.65 -10.43 10.20
N GLU A 31 8.78 -10.94 11.43
CA GLU A 31 7.63 -11.41 12.23
C GLU A 31 6.97 -10.27 13.02
N GLU A 32 7.70 -9.17 13.22
CA GLU A 32 7.26 -7.99 13.95
C GLU A 32 6.48 -7.00 13.08
N ASN A 33 6.28 -5.78 13.58
CA ASN A 33 5.58 -4.73 12.86
C ASN A 33 6.38 -4.28 11.63
N LEU A 34 5.92 -4.70 10.44
CA LEU A 34 6.54 -4.33 9.16
C LEU A 34 6.67 -2.80 8.97
N ILE A 35 5.73 -2.00 9.51
CA ILE A 35 5.81 -0.54 9.40
C ILE A 35 7.04 -0.03 10.15
N GLU A 36 7.32 -0.55 11.34
CA GLU A 36 8.45 -0.13 12.17
C GLU A 36 9.77 -0.67 11.62
N ALA A 37 9.76 -1.89 11.10
CA ALA A 37 10.92 -2.45 10.41
C ALA A 37 11.33 -1.63 9.17
N ILE A 38 10.35 -1.06 8.45
CA ILE A 38 10.61 -0.26 7.25
C ILE A 38 10.79 1.22 7.55
N TYR A 39 10.06 1.83 8.48
CA TYR A 39 10.04 3.28 8.72
C TYR A 39 10.57 3.71 10.10
N SER A 40 11.20 2.79 10.85
CA SER A 40 11.58 2.96 12.25
C SER A 40 10.37 3.09 13.20
N GLU A 41 10.60 3.00 14.51
CA GLU A 41 9.55 3.18 15.52
C GLU A 41 8.97 4.60 15.46
N ASN A 42 9.85 5.60 15.30
CA ASN A 42 9.51 7.01 15.14
C ASN A 42 9.79 7.47 13.70
N LEU A 43 8.74 7.76 12.94
CA LEU A 43 8.87 8.22 11.55
C LEU A 43 9.58 9.56 11.42
N ASN A 44 9.59 10.38 12.47
CA ASN A 44 10.24 11.69 12.47
C ASN A 44 11.78 11.59 12.52
N ASP A 45 12.32 10.40 12.79
CA ASP A 45 13.77 10.16 12.73
C ASP A 45 14.28 10.10 11.28
N LEU A 46 13.37 10.00 10.31
CA LEU A 46 13.66 9.92 8.89
C LEU A 46 13.40 11.25 8.20
N ASP A 47 14.33 11.66 7.34
CA ASP A 47 14.09 12.80 6.47
C ASP A 47 13.11 12.45 5.32
N VAL A 48 12.60 13.50 4.65
CA VAL A 48 11.63 13.35 3.57
C VAL A 48 12.18 12.51 2.40
N GLU A 49 13.48 12.58 2.10
CA GLU A 49 14.07 11.77 1.04
C GLU A 49 14.15 10.29 1.41
N GLN A 50 14.45 9.98 2.66
CA GLN A 50 14.49 8.63 3.19
C GLN A 50 13.11 8.01 3.22
N LEU A 51 12.09 8.77 3.62
CA LEU A 51 10.69 8.35 3.56
C LEU A 51 10.26 8.06 2.11
N ALA A 52 10.61 8.95 1.17
CA ALA A 52 10.24 8.82 -0.25
C ALA A 52 10.88 7.60 -0.95
N LYS A 53 12.01 7.09 -0.46
CA LYS A 53 12.72 5.91 -1.00
C LYS A 53 12.15 4.58 -0.51
N ARG A 54 11.15 4.59 0.38
CA ARG A 54 10.59 3.38 1.01
C ARG A 54 9.16 3.15 0.55
N VAL A 55 8.82 1.88 0.28
CA VAL A 55 7.47 1.46 -0.12
C VAL A 55 7.14 0.11 0.52
N ILE A 56 5.90 -0.03 0.96
CA ILE A 56 5.33 -1.31 1.40
C ILE A 56 4.26 -1.72 0.39
N LEU A 57 4.41 -2.92 -0.18
CA LEU A 57 3.44 -3.49 -1.10
C LEU A 57 2.60 -4.55 -0.38
N ALA A 58 1.30 -4.57 -0.65
CA ALA A 58 0.41 -5.63 -0.17
C ALA A 58 -0.45 -6.20 -1.30
N PRO A 59 -0.91 -7.46 -1.18
CA PRO A 59 -1.68 -8.12 -2.24
C PRO A 59 -3.05 -7.49 -2.54
N THR A 60 -3.63 -6.71 -1.61
CA THR A 60 -4.96 -6.12 -1.78
C THR A 60 -4.99 -4.67 -1.29
N ASN A 61 -5.80 -3.84 -1.94
CA ASN A 61 -5.93 -2.44 -1.59
C ASN A 61 -6.51 -2.24 -0.19
N LYS A 62 -7.39 -3.14 0.27
CA LYS A 62 -7.87 -3.15 1.66
C LYS A 62 -6.72 -3.26 2.68
N LYS A 63 -5.73 -4.11 2.41
CA LYS A 63 -4.53 -4.25 3.28
C LYS A 63 -3.66 -3.00 3.17
N THR A 64 -3.43 -2.50 1.96
CA THR A 64 -2.69 -1.25 1.71
C THR A 64 -3.32 -0.06 2.44
N LEU A 65 -4.64 0.11 2.35
CA LEU A 65 -5.38 1.18 3.01
C LEU A 65 -5.24 1.11 4.54
N LYS A 66 -5.31 -0.09 5.12
CA LYS A 66 -5.09 -0.29 6.56
C LYS A 66 -3.68 0.14 6.96
N MET A 67 -2.66 -0.24 6.19
CA MET A 67 -1.27 0.14 6.46
C MET A 67 -1.06 1.64 6.30
N ASN A 68 -1.55 2.24 5.20
CA ASN A 68 -1.42 3.68 4.95
C ASN A 68 -2.03 4.49 6.09
N ARG A 69 -3.24 4.15 6.55
CA ARG A 69 -3.86 4.81 7.71
C ARG A 69 -3.01 4.67 8.97
N SER A 70 -2.42 3.50 9.22
CA SER A 70 -1.54 3.29 10.36
C SER A 70 -0.24 4.09 10.27
N ILE A 71 0.33 4.28 9.08
CA ILE A 71 1.53 5.09 8.86
C ILE A 71 1.20 6.57 9.05
N THR A 72 0.13 7.07 8.42
CA THR A 72 -0.30 8.47 8.54
C THR A 72 -0.64 8.83 9.99
N ALA A 73 -1.27 7.93 10.75
CA ALA A 73 -1.59 8.17 12.16
C ALA A 73 -0.36 8.25 13.09
N LYS A 74 0.81 7.76 12.65
CA LYS A 74 2.07 7.87 13.40
C LYS A 74 2.83 9.17 13.09
N LEU A 75 2.48 9.91 12.04
CA LEU A 75 3.06 11.22 11.75
C LEU A 75 2.56 12.22 12.81
N GLN A 76 3.46 13.05 13.34
CA GLN A 76 3.14 13.98 14.44
C GLN A 76 2.54 15.32 13.99
N ASP A 77 2.41 15.54 12.69
CA ASP A 77 1.87 16.76 12.11
C ASP A 77 0.34 16.84 12.15
N GLU A 78 -0.20 18.04 11.96
CA GLU A 78 -1.64 18.25 11.89
C GLU A 78 -2.24 17.54 10.65
N PRO A 79 -3.24 16.66 10.83
CA PRO A 79 -3.84 15.94 9.72
C PRO A 79 -4.65 16.88 8.83
N HIS A 80 -4.35 16.87 7.54
CA HIS A 80 -5.14 17.59 6.53
C HIS A 80 -5.95 16.57 5.72
N THR A 81 -7.28 16.73 5.71
CA THR A 81 -8.20 15.85 4.97
C THR A 81 -8.72 16.56 3.74
N PHE A 82 -8.53 15.95 2.58
CA PHE A 82 -9.09 16.41 1.31
C PHE A 82 -10.27 15.52 0.96
N TYR A 83 -11.45 16.12 0.81
CA TYR A 83 -12.64 15.41 0.37
C TYR A 83 -12.70 15.41 -1.15
N SER A 84 -13.08 14.28 -1.73
CA SER A 84 -13.44 14.20 -3.14
C SER A 84 -14.70 15.02 -3.40
N SER A 85 -14.74 15.69 -4.55
CA SER A 85 -15.93 16.39 -5.03
C SER A 85 -16.88 15.38 -5.68
N ASP A 86 -17.46 14.49 -4.88
CA ASP A 86 -18.33 13.42 -5.37
C ASP A 86 -19.81 13.83 -5.51
N LEU A 87 -20.07 15.14 -5.56
CA LEU A 87 -21.41 15.72 -5.62
C LEU A 87 -21.47 16.78 -6.72
N ILE A 88 -22.44 16.64 -7.60
CA ILE A 88 -22.81 17.71 -8.55
C ILE A 88 -23.89 18.54 -7.88
N ILE A 89 -23.55 19.79 -7.60
CA ILE A 89 -24.50 20.81 -7.22
C ILE A 89 -24.77 21.63 -8.49
N SER A 90 -25.83 21.29 -9.21
CA SER A 90 -26.32 22.05 -10.37
C SER A 90 -27.73 22.57 -10.10
N GLU A 91 -28.00 23.79 -10.56
CA GLU A 91 -29.35 24.37 -10.57
C GLU A 91 -30.22 23.77 -11.69
N ASP A 92 -29.61 23.12 -12.69
CA ASP A 92 -30.31 22.41 -13.76
C ASP A 92 -30.51 20.94 -13.37
N GLN A 93 -31.78 20.53 -13.26
CA GLN A 93 -32.16 19.15 -12.93
C GLN A 93 -31.76 18.14 -14.01
N ASN A 94 -31.46 18.58 -15.23
CA ASN A 94 -30.94 17.70 -16.29
C ASN A 94 -29.48 17.30 -16.04
N ASP A 95 -28.67 18.16 -15.43
CA ASP A 95 -27.27 17.82 -15.11
C ASP A 95 -27.18 16.70 -14.07
N LEU A 96 -28.10 16.70 -13.10
CA LEU A 96 -28.18 15.64 -12.08
C LEU A 96 -28.53 14.27 -12.67
N GLN A 97 -29.21 14.22 -13.83
CA GLN A 97 -29.52 12.96 -14.53
C GLN A 97 -28.32 12.41 -15.33
N ASN A 98 -27.37 13.26 -15.72
CA ASN A 98 -26.20 12.86 -16.51
C ASN A 98 -25.09 12.20 -15.67
N TYR A 99 -25.14 12.34 -14.34
CA TYR A 99 -24.09 11.89 -13.44
C TYR A 99 -24.68 11.22 -12.20
N PRO A 100 -25.16 9.96 -12.35
CA PRO A 100 -25.80 9.27 -11.26
C PRO A 100 -24.76 8.87 -10.18
N PRO A 101 -25.15 8.84 -8.89
CA PRO A 101 -24.24 8.71 -7.76
C PRO A 101 -23.41 7.42 -7.76
N GLU A 102 -23.85 6.39 -8.49
CA GLU A 102 -23.09 5.15 -8.71
C GLU A 102 -21.75 5.40 -9.42
N PHE A 103 -21.64 6.41 -10.29
CA PHE A 103 -20.37 6.80 -10.90
C PHE A 103 -19.42 7.54 -9.93
N LEU A 104 -19.97 8.12 -8.86
CA LEU A 104 -19.26 8.96 -7.89
C LEU A 104 -18.83 8.18 -6.65
N HIS A 105 -19.53 7.11 -6.28
CA HIS A 105 -19.33 6.40 -5.01
C HIS A 105 -18.57 5.07 -5.07
N ASP A 106 -18.23 4.57 -6.26
CA ASP A 106 -17.69 3.21 -6.44
C ASP A 106 -16.17 3.05 -6.24
N LEU A 107 -15.43 4.13 -5.99
CA LEU A 107 -13.97 4.03 -5.86
C LEU A 107 -13.55 3.91 -4.40
N THR A 108 -13.75 2.71 -3.84
CA THR A 108 -12.74 2.26 -2.88
C THR A 108 -11.47 2.01 -3.69
N PRO A 109 -10.31 2.62 -3.36
CA PRO A 109 -9.08 2.37 -4.09
C PRO A 109 -8.76 0.88 -4.16
#